data_AF-A0A352B244-F1
#
_entry.id   AF-A0A352B244-F1
#
_cell.length_a   1.000
_cell.length_b   1.000
_cell.length_c   1.000
_cell.angle_alpha   90.00
_cell.angle_beta   90.00
_cell.angle_gamma   90.00
#
_symmetry.space_group_name_H-M   'P 1'
#
loop_
_entity.id
_entity.type
_entity.pdbx_description
1 polymer ?
#
loop_
_entity_poly.entity_id
_entity_poly.type
_entity_poly.pdbx_seq_one_letter_code
_entity_poly.pdbx_strand_id
1 'polypeptide(L)'
;MRSNIVVLLVMATYFALATIAYAIWSDIYFGAVEPIGTVAIGLTVMLSLFIAFYLYSGMRRTAELPEDRLDGEISEDAGEVGFFSPWSWWPLMLGLACGLAFLSLAVPG
;
A
#
# COMPACT_ATOMS: atom_id res chain seq x y z
N MET A 1 2.06 13.78 7.11
CA MET A 1 2.90 13.02 6.17
C MET A 1 4.09 12.31 6.82
N ARG A 2 4.87 12.95 7.71
CA ARG A 2 6.10 12.32 8.28
C ARG A 2 5.81 11.00 8.99
N SER A 3 4.76 10.94 9.83
CA SER A 3 4.36 9.72 10.55
C SER A 3 4.03 8.56 9.59
N ASN A 4 3.29 8.84 8.51
CA ASN A 4 2.93 7.82 7.52
C ASN A 4 4.17 7.23 6.82
N ILE A 5 5.15 8.07 6.49
CA ILE A 5 6.44 7.63 5.93
C ILE A 5 7.18 6.73 6.92
N VAL A 6 7.24 7.12 8.19
CA VAL A 6 7.89 6.32 9.24
C VAL A 6 7.21 4.96 9.40
N VAL A 7 5.88 4.91 9.42
CA VAL A 7 5.12 3.65 9.50
C VAL A 7 5.48 2.73 8.33
N LEU A 8 5.55 3.26 7.11
CA LEU A 8 5.92 2.46 5.93
C LEU A 8 7.39 1.99 5.97
N LEU A 9 8.31 2.79 6.52
CA LEU A 9 9.70 2.37 6.72
C LEU A 9 9.83 1.28 7.79
N VAL A 10 9.03 1.34 8.86
CA VAL A 10 8.94 0.28 9.87
C VAL A 10 8.40 -1.00 9.24
N MET A 11 7.35 -0.91 8.41
CA MET A 11 6.82 -2.06 7.67
C MET A 11 7.84 -2.64 6.69
N ALA A 12 8.54 -1.80 5.92
CA ALA A 12 9.61 -2.25 5.02
C ALA A 12 10.72 -2.99 5.78
N THR A 13 11.12 -2.47 6.95
CA THR A 13 12.09 -3.11 7.83
C THR A 13 11.58 -4.46 8.33
N TYR A 14 10.33 -4.53 8.81
CA TYR A 14 9.71 -5.78 9.24
C TYR A 14 9.66 -6.81 8.11
N PHE A 15 9.21 -6.43 6.92
CA PHE A 15 9.13 -7.34 5.78
C PHE A 15 10.50 -7.79 5.29
N ALA A 16 11.53 -6.94 5.38
CA ALA A 16 12.89 -7.33 5.04
C ALA A 16 13.41 -8.40 6.01
N LEU A 17 13.18 -8.21 7.30
CA LEU A 17 13.49 -9.21 8.32
C LEU A 17 12.69 -10.50 8.11
N ALA A 18 11.39 -10.39 7.81
CA ALA A 18 10.53 -11.54 7.53
C ALA A 18 10.97 -12.30 6.28
N THR A 19 11.40 -11.60 5.22
CA THR A 19 11.92 -12.22 3.98
C THR A 19 13.16 -13.05 4.28
N ILE A 20 14.11 -12.49 5.05
CA ILE A 20 15.34 -13.19 5.45
C ILE A 20 15.01 -14.38 6.35
N ALA A 21 14.17 -14.17 7.37
CA ALA A 21 13.76 -15.22 8.29
C ALA A 21 13.06 -16.38 7.57
N TYR A 22 12.19 -16.07 6.61
CA TYR A 22 11.47 -17.07 5.82
C TYR A 22 12.42 -17.84 4.88
N ALA A 23 13.34 -17.16 4.21
CA ALA A 23 14.34 -17.80 3.36
C ALA A 23 15.22 -18.78 4.16
N ILE A 24 15.68 -18.36 5.35
CA ILE A 24 16.47 -19.23 6.25
C ILE A 24 15.63 -20.40 6.76
N TRP A 25 14.39 -20.15 7.20
CA TRP A 25 13.53 -21.19 7.72
C TRP A 25 13.18 -22.25 6.67
N SER A 26 12.88 -21.80 5.44
CA SER A 26 12.58 -22.70 4.33
C SER A 26 13.79 -23.55 3.95
N ASP A 27 14.99 -22.98 3.94
CA ASP A 27 16.22 -23.74 3.70
C ASP A 27 16.47 -24.83 4.77
N ILE A 28 16.28 -24.50 6.06
CA ILE A 28 16.45 -25.47 7.16
C ILE A 28 15.41 -26.59 7.09
N TYR A 29 14.15 -26.28 6.78
CA TYR A 29 13.05 -27.23 6.85
C TYR A 29 12.91 -28.08 5.57
N PHE A 30 13.06 -27.46 4.40
CA PHE A 30 12.89 -28.13 3.10
C PHE A 30 14.22 -28.52 2.43
N GLY A 31 15.37 -28.07 2.96
CA GLY A 31 16.68 -28.27 2.36
C GLY A 31 16.98 -27.35 1.17
N ALA A 32 16.10 -26.37 0.92
CA ALA A 32 16.26 -25.34 -0.09
C ALA A 32 15.36 -24.14 0.22
N VAL A 33 15.79 -22.95 -0.20
CA VAL A 33 14.97 -21.73 -0.13
C VAL A 33 13.71 -21.88 -0.99
N GLU A 34 12.55 -21.64 -0.39
CA GLU A 34 11.27 -21.66 -1.10
C GLU A 34 11.09 -20.31 -1.85
N PRO A 35 11.03 -20.31 -3.19
CA PRO A 35 11.14 -19.08 -3.97
C PRO A 35 9.85 -18.26 -4.01
N ILE A 36 8.66 -18.88 -3.97
CA ILE A 36 7.39 -18.18 -4.21
C ILE A 36 7.07 -17.26 -3.02
N GLY A 37 7.11 -17.80 -1.80
CA GLY A 37 6.93 -17.08 -0.56
C GLY A 37 8.05 -16.07 -0.31
N THR A 38 9.31 -16.43 -0.56
CA THR A 38 10.43 -15.48 -0.41
C THR A 38 10.28 -14.27 -1.33
N VAL A 39 9.91 -14.47 -2.60
CA VAL A 39 9.66 -13.37 -3.54
C VAL A 39 8.41 -12.59 -3.16
N ALA A 40 7.33 -13.24 -2.74
CA ALA A 40 6.10 -12.56 -2.35
C ALA A 40 6.33 -11.59 -1.17
N ILE A 41 7.05 -12.03 -0.13
CA ILE A 41 7.40 -11.17 1.02
C ILE A 41 8.45 -10.13 0.60
N GLY A 42 9.41 -10.49 -0.26
CA GLY A 42 10.40 -9.54 -0.78
C GLY A 42 9.76 -8.37 -1.55
N LEU A 43 8.69 -8.65 -2.32
CA LEU A 43 7.96 -7.61 -3.05
C LEU A 43 7.19 -6.66 -2.12
N THR A 44 6.77 -7.09 -0.93
CA THR A 44 6.13 -6.17 0.03
C THR A 44 7.13 -5.16 0.59
N VAL A 45 8.42 -5.53 0.74
CA VAL A 45 9.50 -4.59 1.06
C VAL A 45 9.58 -3.48 0.01
N MET A 46 9.66 -3.89 -1.27
CA MET A 46 9.74 -2.93 -2.38
C MET A 46 8.50 -2.04 -2.44
N LEU A 47 7.31 -2.59 -2.25
CA LEU A 47 6.06 -1.83 -2.22
C LEU A 47 6.06 -0.78 -1.11
N SER A 48 6.42 -1.18 0.12
CA SER A 48 6.47 -0.26 1.27
C SER A 48 7.48 0.87 1.03
N LEU A 49 8.67 0.56 0.50
CA LEU A 49 9.68 1.56 0.15
C LEU A 49 9.21 2.49 -0.97
N PHE A 50 8.53 1.96 -1.98
CA PHE A 50 8.01 2.75 -3.10
C PHE A 50 6.96 3.76 -2.64
N ILE A 51 6.01 3.34 -1.80
CA ILE A 51 4.99 4.25 -1.24
C ILE A 51 5.65 5.27 -0.29
N ALA A 52 6.60 4.84 0.57
CA ALA A 52 7.33 5.75 1.44
C ALA A 52 8.10 6.82 0.65
N PHE A 53 8.76 6.43 -0.43
CA PHE A 53 9.45 7.34 -1.35
C PHE A 53 8.47 8.32 -2.02
N TYR A 54 7.33 7.84 -2.49
CA TYR A 54 6.30 8.69 -3.10
C TYR A 54 5.79 9.76 -2.12
N LEU A 55 5.43 9.36 -0.89
CA LEU A 55 4.99 10.29 0.15
C LEU A 55 6.11 11.28 0.53
N TYR A 56 7.35 10.82 0.61
CA TYR A 56 8.50 11.67 0.87
C TYR A 56 8.69 12.72 -0.23
N SER A 57 8.56 12.33 -1.50
CA SER A 57 8.63 13.25 -2.63
C SER A 57 7.49 14.26 -2.62
N GLY A 58 6.29 13.89 -2.16
CA GLY A 58 5.15 14.79 -1.99
C GLY A 58 5.39 15.80 -0.86
N MET A 59 5.84 15.33 0.31
CA MET A 59 6.14 16.15 1.47
C MET A 59 7.19 17.24 1.19
N ARG A 60 8.16 16.98 0.30
CA ARG A 60 9.15 17.99 -0.12
C ARG A 60 8.57 19.12 -0.98
N ARG A 61 7.38 18.94 -1.55
CA ARG A 61 6.74 19.87 -2.51
C ARG A 61 5.56 20.63 -1.91
N THR A 62 5.12 20.26 -0.72
CA THR A 62 3.92 20.80 -0.07
C THR A 62 4.29 21.43 1.28
N ALA A 63 3.53 22.43 1.72
CA ALA A 63 3.63 22.94 3.09
C ALA A 63 3.18 21.88 4.10
N GLU A 64 3.61 22.04 5.35
CA GLU A 64 3.15 21.18 6.45
C GLU A 64 1.64 21.40 6.67
N LEU A 65 0.87 20.31 6.67
CA LEU A 65 -0.58 20.41 6.81
C LEU A 65 -0.97 20.64 8.28
N PRO A 66 -2.11 21.31 8.55
CA PRO A 66 -2.60 21.48 9.93
C PRO A 66 -2.76 20.15 10.68
N GLU A 67 -3.17 19.08 9.98
CA GLU A 67 -3.30 17.72 10.54
C GLU A 67 -1.97 17.10 11.01
N ASP A 68 -0.83 17.61 10.55
CA ASP A 68 0.50 17.16 10.97
C ASP A 68 1.06 17.95 12.17
N ARG A 69 0.39 19.04 12.56
CA ARG A 69 0.82 19.94 13.63
C ARG A 69 0.14 19.60 14.95
N LEU A 70 0.90 19.63 16.05
CA LEU A 70 0.35 19.44 17.40
C LEU A 70 -0.45 20.66 17.89
N ASP A 71 -0.21 21.82 17.28
CA ASP A 71 -0.84 23.11 17.57
C ASP A 71 -1.83 23.55 16.47
N GLY A 72 -2.21 22.64 15.57
CA GLY A 72 -3.17 22.95 14.50
C GLY A 72 -4.56 23.28 15.05
N GLU A 73 -5.16 24.36 14.55
CA GLU A 73 -6.53 24.76 14.90
C GLU A 73 -7.54 24.28 13.84
N ILE A 74 -8.78 24.01 14.26
CA ILE A 74 -9.87 23.59 13.35
C ILE A 74 -10.15 24.64 12.27
N SER A 75 -9.92 25.92 12.59
CA SER A 75 -10.08 27.06 11.68
C SER A 75 -9.13 27.02 10.49
N GLU A 76 -7.95 26.38 10.64
CA GLU A 76 -6.94 26.27 9.57
C GLU A 76 -7.36 25.28 8.47
N ASP A 77 -8.31 24.38 8.74
CA ASP A 77 -8.82 23.36 7.79
C ASP A 77 -10.26 23.65 7.31
N ALA A 78 -10.77 24.86 7.54
CA ALA A 78 -12.16 25.25 7.19
C ALA A 78 -12.40 25.46 5.68
N GLY A 79 -11.46 25.05 4.83
CA GLY A 79 -11.56 25.15 3.37
C GLY A 79 -12.45 24.07 2.75
N GLU A 80 -12.72 24.19 1.45
CA GLU A 80 -13.39 23.11 0.70
C GLU A 80 -12.44 21.91 0.55
N VAL A 81 -12.82 20.75 1.11
CA VAL A 81 -12.04 19.50 1.11
C VAL A 81 -11.83 18.93 -0.31
N GLY A 82 -12.66 19.34 -1.27
CA GLY A 82 -12.66 18.89 -2.66
C GLY A 82 -14.03 18.37 -3.10
N PHE A 83 -14.07 17.79 -4.29
CA PHE A 83 -15.30 17.25 -4.86
C PHE A 83 -15.53 15.80 -4.42
N PHE A 84 -16.72 15.53 -3.89
CA PHE A 84 -17.22 14.18 -3.61
C PHE A 84 -18.43 13.89 -4.49
N SER A 85 -18.42 12.76 -5.21
CA SER A 85 -19.56 12.37 -6.03
C SER A 85 -20.75 11.99 -5.12
N PRO A 86 -21.92 12.62 -5.25
CA PRO A 86 -23.07 12.34 -4.38
C PRO A 86 -23.67 10.95 -4.60
N TRP A 87 -23.51 10.40 -5.80
CA TRP A 87 -23.87 9.02 -6.16
C TRP A 87 -23.03 8.57 -7.36
N SER A 88 -22.86 7.27 -7.55
CA SER A 88 -22.27 6.70 -8.77
C SER A 88 -22.61 5.22 -8.90
N TRP A 89 -23.14 4.82 -10.06
CA TRP A 89 -23.33 3.40 -10.39
C TRP A 89 -22.10 2.77 -11.06
N TRP A 90 -21.11 3.58 -11.44
CA TRP A 90 -19.93 3.11 -12.15
C TRP A 90 -19.12 2.05 -11.37
N PRO A 91 -18.92 2.15 -10.04
CA PRO A 91 -18.24 1.09 -9.28
C PRO A 91 -18.95 -0.27 -9.40
N LEU A 92 -20.28 -0.28 -9.37
CA LEU A 92 -21.07 -1.50 -9.52
C LEU A 92 -20.93 -2.08 -10.93
N MET A 93 -21.06 -1.24 -11.95
CA MET A 93 -20.95 -1.68 -13.35
C MET A 93 -19.54 -2.18 -13.68
N LEU A 94 -18.50 -1.51 -13.19
CA LEU A 94 -17.10 -1.95 -13.33
C LEU A 94 -16.87 -3.30 -12.62
N GLY A 95 -17.39 -3.45 -11.40
CA GLY A 95 -17.32 -4.72 -10.68
C GLY A 95 -17.97 -5.87 -11.44
N LEU A 96 -19.19 -5.64 -11.97
CA LEU A 96 -19.90 -6.62 -12.78
C LEU A 96 -19.17 -6.96 -14.08
N ALA A 97 -18.66 -5.95 -14.79
CA ALA A 97 -17.93 -6.16 -16.04
C ALA A 97 -16.65 -6.97 -15.82
N CYS A 98 -15.84 -6.61 -14.81
CA CYS A 98 -14.67 -7.40 -14.43
C CYS A 98 -15.07 -8.83 -14.02
N GLY A 99 -16.11 -8.98 -13.21
CA GLY A 99 -16.62 -10.28 -12.77
C GLY A 99 -17.03 -11.18 -13.94
N LEU A 100 -17.80 -10.65 -14.90
CA LEU A 100 -18.20 -11.38 -16.10
C LEU A 100 -17.01 -11.71 -17.01
N ALA A 101 -16.04 -10.81 -17.14
CA ALA A 101 -14.83 -11.08 -17.91
C ALA A 101 -14.04 -12.26 -17.33
N PHE A 102 -13.86 -12.31 -16.01
CA PHE A 102 -13.20 -13.45 -15.36
C PHE A 102 -14.06 -14.72 -15.37
N LEU A 103 -15.38 -14.61 -15.23
CA LEU A 103 -16.29 -15.75 -15.33
C LEU A 103 -16.25 -16.38 -16.74
N SER A 104 -16.14 -15.57 -17.79
CA SER A 104 -15.96 -16.05 -19.15
C SER A 104 -14.66 -16.84 -19.34
N LEU A 105 -13.59 -16.52 -18.62
CA LEU A 105 -12.33 -17.28 -18.66
C LEU A 105 -12.41 -18.58 -17.87
N ALA A 106 -13.27 -18.63 -16.84
CA ALA A 106 -13.38 -19.76 -15.92
C ALA A 106 -14.28 -20.89 -16.44
N VAL A 107 -15.28 -20.59 -17.29
CA VAL A 107 -16.17 -21.59 -17.87
C VAL A 107 -15.55 -22.13 -19.17
N PRO A 108 -15.09 -23.40 -19.21
CA PRO A 108 -14.63 -24.03 -20.45
C PRO A 108 -15.83 -24.23 -21.37
N GLY A 109 -15.69 -23.82 -22.63
CA GLY A 109 -16.65 -24.14 -23.70
C GLY A 109 -16.58 -25.58 -24.16
#